data_AF-A0A7X7IAN8-F1
#
_entry.id   AF-A0A7X7IAN8-F1
#
_cell.length_a   1.000
_cell.length_b   1.000
_cell.length_c   1.000
_cell.angle_alpha   90.00
_cell.angle_beta   90.00
_cell.angle_gamma   90.00
#
_symmetry.space_group_name_H-M   'P 1'
#
loop_
_entity.id
_entity.type
_entity.pdbx_description
1 polymer ?
#
loop_
_entity_poly.entity_id
_entity_poly.type
_entity_poly.pdbx_seq_one_letter_code
_entity_poly.pdbx_strand_id
1 'polypeptide(L)'
;MGTLSIVRRVTFIMSLVSYAGVLAIMLLNVTDVFTTKTFTKPVTGAYEITEVLLLCTVMASFAYGQSQRTHINITLIVKRLPRVLKFSIYGLMGVLASATAAAVGYAAVLQTQAAMEKGAETAVLGIPMWPFYLVEAIAMFVFTVALLYDAVMAFGAIRNDRYQEYVTSDWA
;
A
#
# COMPACT_ATOMS: atom_id res chain seq x y z
N MET A 1 -20.16 -4.90 10.71
CA MET A 1 -20.20 -5.63 9.42
C MET A 1 -20.15 -4.68 8.21
N GLY A 2 -20.86 -3.54 8.21
CA GLY A 2 -20.81 -2.57 7.08
C GLY A 2 -19.42 -1.96 6.81
N THR A 3 -18.73 -1.45 7.82
CA THR A 3 -17.40 -0.79 7.68
C THR A 3 -16.32 -1.72 7.12
N LEU A 4 -16.36 -2.99 7.51
CA LEU A 4 -15.45 -4.05 7.05
C LEU A 4 -15.60 -4.33 5.54
N SER A 5 -16.85 -4.28 5.04
CA SER A 5 -17.12 -4.47 3.62
C SER A 5 -16.63 -3.29 2.78
N ILE A 6 -16.65 -2.06 3.32
CA ILE A 6 -16.22 -0.86 2.61
C ILE A 6 -14.69 -0.84 2.47
N VAL A 7 -13.97 -1.04 3.57
CA VAL A 7 -12.49 -1.09 3.54
C VAL A 7 -12.03 -2.19 2.58
N ARG A 8 -12.61 -3.40 2.68
CA ARG A 8 -12.26 -4.50 1.80
C ARG A 8 -12.55 -4.21 0.31
N ARG A 9 -13.65 -3.53 0.00
CA ARG A 9 -13.98 -3.11 -1.38
C ARG A 9 -13.01 -2.07 -1.92
N VAL A 10 -12.70 -1.03 -1.13
CA VAL A 10 -11.73 0.01 -1.51
C VAL A 10 -10.38 -0.61 -1.78
N THR A 11 -9.93 -1.48 -0.88
CA THR A 11 -8.64 -2.16 -0.99
C THR A 11 -8.60 -3.16 -2.15
N PHE A 12 -9.72 -3.81 -2.48
CA PHE A 12 -9.82 -4.68 -3.65
C PHE A 12 -9.77 -3.90 -4.98
N ILE A 13 -10.37 -2.70 -5.03
CA ILE A 13 -10.25 -1.83 -6.21
C ILE A 13 -8.79 -1.40 -6.39
N MET A 14 -8.10 -1.06 -5.30
CA MET A 14 -6.66 -0.76 -5.33
C MET A 14 -5.83 -1.93 -5.88
N SER A 15 -6.12 -3.17 -5.47
CA SER A 15 -5.39 -4.32 -6.01
C SER A 15 -5.63 -4.53 -7.50
N LEU A 16 -6.84 -4.28 -7.99
CA LEU A 16 -7.12 -4.34 -9.43
C LEU A 16 -6.30 -3.32 -10.23
N VAL A 17 -6.16 -2.10 -9.71
CA VAL A 17 -5.29 -1.07 -10.30
C VAL A 17 -3.84 -1.55 -10.32
N SER A 18 -3.38 -2.19 -9.24
CA SER A 18 -2.02 -2.76 -9.19
C SER A 18 -1.81 -3.87 -10.22
N TYR A 19 -2.72 -4.84 -10.31
CA TYR A 19 -2.62 -5.91 -11.31
C TYR A 19 -2.62 -5.39 -12.74
N ALA A 20 -3.48 -4.41 -13.03
CA ALA A 20 -3.52 -3.77 -14.34
C ALA A 20 -2.21 -3.05 -14.68
N GLY A 21 -1.63 -2.32 -13.71
CA GLY A 21 -0.37 -1.62 -13.92
C GLY A 21 0.82 -2.56 -14.11
N VAL A 22 0.90 -3.66 -13.36
CA VAL A 22 1.96 -4.68 -13.55
C VAL A 22 1.86 -5.32 -14.93
N LEU A 23 0.64 -5.63 -15.38
CA LEU A 23 0.40 -6.18 -16.71
C LEU A 23 0.82 -5.18 -17.81
N ALA A 24 0.50 -3.90 -17.63
CA ALA A 24 0.94 -2.83 -18.54
C ALA A 24 2.47 -2.71 -18.59
N ILE A 25 3.16 -2.76 -17.44
CA ILE A 25 4.63 -2.77 -17.37
C ILE A 25 5.21 -3.98 -18.11
N MET A 26 4.62 -5.17 -17.95
CA MET A 26 5.09 -6.36 -18.66
C MET A 26 4.93 -6.22 -20.17
N LEU A 27 3.76 -5.77 -20.65
CA LEU A 27 3.53 -5.57 -22.09
C LEU A 27 4.46 -4.50 -22.67
N LEU A 28 4.69 -3.41 -21.93
CA LEU A 28 5.59 -2.34 -22.33
C LEU A 28 7.04 -2.84 -22.46
N ASN A 29 7.54 -3.56 -21.44
CA ASN A 29 8.89 -4.13 -21.48
C ASN A 29 9.06 -5.17 -22.59
N VAL A 30 8.06 -6.03 -22.83
CA VAL A 30 8.08 -6.99 -23.93
C VAL A 30 8.14 -6.27 -25.28
N THR A 31 7.33 -5.22 -25.44
CA THR A 31 7.29 -4.41 -26.67
C THR A 31 8.62 -3.67 -26.88
N ASP A 32 9.21 -3.13 -25.81
CA ASP A 32 10.49 -2.43 -25.87
C ASP A 32 11.64 -3.36 -26.28
N VAL A 33 11.74 -4.53 -25.65
CA VAL A 33 12.74 -5.55 -26.01
C VAL A 33 12.52 -6.03 -27.44
N PHE A 34 11.28 -6.29 -27.84
CA PHE A 34 10.97 -6.72 -29.21
C PHE A 34 11.41 -5.67 -30.24
N THR A 35 10.99 -4.42 -30.05
CA THR A 35 11.27 -3.31 -30.99
C THR A 35 12.76 -2.99 -31.06
N THR A 36 13.46 -3.04 -29.92
CA THR A 36 14.90 -2.84 -29.87
C THR A 36 15.65 -3.95 -30.59
N LYS A 37 15.19 -5.21 -30.51
CA LYS A 37 15.85 -6.36 -31.14
C LYS A 37 15.53 -6.50 -32.63
N THR A 38 14.33 -6.10 -33.08
CA THR A 38 13.93 -6.23 -34.49
C THR A 38 14.15 -4.97 -35.31
N PHE A 39 13.98 -3.79 -34.72
CA PHE A 39 14.04 -2.49 -35.42
C PHE A 39 15.18 -1.58 -34.94
N THR A 40 15.99 -2.01 -33.96
CA THR A 40 17.11 -1.24 -33.38
C THR A 40 16.69 0.14 -32.86
N LYS A 41 15.39 0.30 -32.57
CA LYS A 41 14.79 1.53 -32.05
C LYS A 41 14.15 1.22 -30.70
N PRO A 42 14.74 1.67 -29.59
CA PRO A 42 14.11 1.52 -28.29
C PRO A 42 12.85 2.38 -28.19
N VAL A 43 11.92 2.00 -27.32
CA VAL A 43 10.72 2.78 -27.01
C VAL A 43 11.14 3.96 -26.15
N THR A 44 11.10 5.16 -26.73
CA THR A 44 11.50 6.40 -26.04
C THR A 44 10.69 6.60 -24.76
N GLY A 45 11.40 6.71 -23.63
CA GLY A 45 10.78 6.96 -22.32
C GLY A 45 10.07 5.75 -21.70
N ALA A 46 10.29 4.52 -22.20
CA ALA A 46 9.77 3.30 -21.59
C ALA A 46 10.16 3.14 -20.11
N TYR A 47 11.37 3.57 -19.75
CA TYR A 47 11.86 3.57 -18.37
C TYR A 47 11.01 4.47 -17.46
N GLU A 48 10.74 5.71 -17.88
CA GLU A 48 9.96 6.69 -17.10
C GLU A 48 8.50 6.25 -16.93
N ILE A 49 7.90 5.68 -17.99
CA ILE A 49 6.55 5.10 -17.93
C ILE A 49 6.51 3.92 -16.96
N THR A 50 7.53 3.07 -17.00
CA THR A 50 7.64 1.94 -16.07
C THR A 50 7.77 2.41 -14.63
N GLU A 51 8.62 3.39 -14.35
CA GLU A 51 8.84 3.95 -13.01
C GLU A 51 7.55 4.53 -12.41
N VAL A 52 6.82 5.30 -13.22
CA VAL A 52 5.53 5.88 -12.84
C VAL A 52 4.47 4.81 -12.57
N LEU A 53 4.34 3.81 -13.44
CA LEU A 53 3.42 2.70 -13.23
C LEU A 53 3.82 1.86 -12.01
N LEU A 54 5.11 1.71 -11.76
CA LEU A 54 5.64 0.95 -10.62
C LEU A 54 5.32 1.66 -9.31
N LEU A 55 5.42 2.99 -9.25
CA LEU A 55 4.97 3.76 -8.09
C LEU A 55 3.48 3.52 -7.78
N CYS A 56 2.61 3.67 -8.79
CA CYS A 56 1.17 3.47 -8.63
C CYS A 56 0.82 2.05 -8.17
N THR A 57 1.46 1.04 -8.79
CA THR A 57 1.20 -0.38 -8.48
C THR A 57 1.72 -0.76 -7.10
N VAL A 58 2.91 -0.32 -6.71
CA VAL A 58 3.48 -0.61 -5.40
C VAL A 58 2.63 0.01 -4.30
N MET A 59 2.28 1.30 -4.43
CA MET A 59 1.47 1.98 -3.40
C MET A 59 0.08 1.37 -3.25
N ALA A 60 -0.55 0.98 -4.35
CA ALA A 60 -1.83 0.25 -4.32
C ALA A 60 -1.69 -1.16 -3.69
N SER A 61 -0.54 -1.81 -3.89
CA SER A 61 -0.24 -3.13 -3.29
C SER A 61 -0.04 -3.06 -1.79
N PHE A 62 0.53 -1.98 -1.25
CA PHE A 62 0.71 -1.80 0.20
C PHE A 62 -0.64 -1.81 0.93
N ALA A 63 -1.62 -1.06 0.42
CA ALA A 63 -2.97 -1.06 0.98
C ALA A 63 -3.60 -2.46 0.93
N TYR A 64 -3.41 -3.20 -0.18
CA TYR A 64 -3.93 -4.56 -0.33
C TYR A 64 -3.26 -5.60 0.56
N GLY A 65 -1.92 -5.63 0.59
CA GLY A 65 -1.15 -6.53 1.43
C GLY A 65 -1.51 -6.41 2.91
N GLN A 66 -1.84 -5.19 3.36
CA GLN A 66 -2.34 -4.96 4.70
C GLN A 66 -3.70 -5.58 4.96
N SER A 67 -4.65 -5.45 4.03
CA SER A 67 -5.99 -6.03 4.20
C SER A 67 -5.98 -7.54 4.26
N GLN A 68 -4.98 -8.16 3.65
CA GLN A 68 -4.74 -9.60 3.73
C GLN A 68 -4.00 -10.00 5.01
N ARG A 69 -3.63 -9.02 5.86
CA ARG A 69 -2.92 -9.20 7.13
C ARG A 69 -1.70 -10.13 7.01
N THR A 70 -1.03 -10.07 5.86
CA THR A 70 0.10 -10.93 5.50
C THR A 70 1.37 -10.66 6.33
N HIS A 71 1.35 -9.67 7.22
CA HIS A 71 2.48 -9.39 8.10
C HIS A 71 2.78 -10.60 8.98
N ILE A 72 4.01 -11.07 8.92
CA ILE A 72 4.51 -12.24 9.64
C ILE A 72 4.32 -12.00 11.14
N ASN A 73 3.22 -12.51 11.68
CA ASN A 73 2.98 -12.49 13.11
C ASN A 73 3.91 -13.54 13.74
N ILE A 74 4.85 -13.12 14.59
CA ILE A 74 5.66 -14.04 15.39
C ILE A 74 4.73 -14.64 16.46
N THR A 75 3.93 -15.62 16.05
CA THR A 75 2.92 -16.25 16.90
C THR A 75 3.55 -17.13 17.97
N LEU A 76 4.82 -17.54 17.82
CA LEU A 76 5.48 -18.46 18.74
C LEU A 76 5.60 -17.91 20.18
N ILE A 77 6.01 -16.65 20.32
CA ILE A 77 6.16 -15.99 21.63
C ILE A 77 4.81 -15.46 22.11
N VAL A 78 4.04 -14.88 21.19
CA VAL A 78 2.76 -14.21 21.50
C VAL A 78 1.67 -15.21 21.92
N LYS A 79 1.70 -16.47 21.45
CA LYS A 79 0.79 -17.54 21.90
C LYS A 79 0.95 -17.89 23.39
N ARG A 80 2.12 -17.60 23.99
CA ARG A 80 2.42 -17.93 25.39
C ARG A 80 2.15 -16.78 26.37
N LEU A 81 1.76 -15.60 25.86
CA LEU A 81 1.45 -14.43 26.67
C LEU A 81 -0.01 -14.42 27.15
N PRO A 82 -0.29 -13.84 28.33
CA PRO A 82 -1.65 -13.65 28.80
C PRO A 82 -2.45 -12.75 27.84
N ARG A 83 -3.75 -13.03 27.73
CA ARG A 83 -4.68 -12.42 26.76
C ARG A 83 -4.55 -10.89 26.66
N VAL A 84 -4.48 -10.21 27.79
CA VAL A 84 -4.38 -8.73 27.83
C VAL A 84 -3.08 -8.26 27.18
N LEU A 85 -1.94 -8.87 27.51
CA LEU A 85 -0.64 -8.44 27.00
C LEU A 85 -0.51 -8.72 25.49
N LYS A 86 -1.01 -9.88 25.05
CA LYS A 86 -1.07 -10.27 23.63
C LYS A 86 -1.76 -9.22 22.75
N PHE A 87 -2.97 -8.82 23.12
CA PHE A 87 -3.75 -7.89 22.32
C PHE A 87 -3.32 -6.43 22.49
N SER A 88 -2.80 -6.05 23.66
CA SER A 88 -2.21 -4.73 23.87
C SER A 88 -0.96 -4.50 23.00
N ILE A 89 -0.06 -5.50 22.89
CA ILE A 89 1.12 -5.40 22.02
C ILE A 89 0.69 -5.28 20.55
N TYR A 90 -0.28 -6.10 20.13
CA TYR A 90 -0.79 -6.07 18.75
C TYR A 90 -1.46 -4.73 18.41
N GLY A 91 -2.29 -4.21 19.33
CA GLY A 91 -2.89 -2.88 19.19
C GLY A 91 -1.86 -1.76 19.16
N LEU A 92 -0.86 -1.79 20.04
CA LEU A 92 0.22 -0.80 20.06
C LEU A 92 1.05 -0.82 18.77
N MET A 93 1.41 -2.01 18.27
CA MET A 93 2.08 -2.15 16.98
C MET A 93 1.24 -1.60 15.83
N GLY A 94 -0.07 -1.86 15.83
CA GLY A 94 -0.99 -1.30 14.84
C GLY A 94 -1.05 0.23 14.88
N VAL A 95 -1.07 0.82 16.08
CA VAL A 95 -1.02 2.28 16.25
C VAL A 95 0.29 2.85 15.75
N LEU A 96 1.43 2.26 16.12
CA LEU A 96 2.75 2.71 15.66
C LEU A 96 2.87 2.62 14.13
N ALA A 97 2.45 1.51 13.55
CA ALA A 97 2.42 1.33 12.10
C ALA A 97 1.53 2.39 11.42
N SER A 98 0.35 2.66 11.98
CA SER A 98 -0.54 3.69 11.45
C SER A 98 0.07 5.09 11.54
N ALA A 99 0.77 5.42 12.62
CA ALA A 99 1.45 6.70 12.78
C ALA A 99 2.58 6.87 11.75
N THR A 100 3.36 5.81 11.51
CA THR A 100 4.39 5.83 10.47
C THR A 100 3.79 5.98 9.07
N ALA A 101 2.70 5.29 8.76
CA ALA A 101 2.00 5.41 7.48
C ALA A 101 1.44 6.82 7.27
N ALA A 102 0.88 7.43 8.33
CA ALA A 102 0.39 8.80 8.29
C ALA A 102 1.52 9.82 8.03
N ALA A 103 2.68 9.62 8.67
CA ALA A 103 3.86 10.46 8.48
C ALA A 103 4.38 10.37 7.04
N VAL A 104 4.42 9.18 6.46
CA VAL A 104 4.80 8.97 5.05
C VAL A 104 3.78 9.62 4.11
N GLY A 105 2.48 9.43 4.36
CA GLY A 105 1.42 10.08 3.58
C GLY A 105 1.50 11.61 3.62
N TYR A 106 1.83 12.18 4.78
CA TYR A 106 2.06 13.62 4.91
C TYR A 106 3.32 14.09 4.16
N ALA A 107 4.41 13.33 4.22
CA ALA A 107 5.61 13.63 3.45
C ALA A 107 5.35 13.60 1.93
N ALA A 108 4.53 12.66 1.45
CA ALA A 108 4.12 12.60 0.04
C ALA A 108 3.27 13.82 -0.39
N VAL A 109 2.44 14.38 0.50
CA VAL A 109 1.75 15.66 0.23
C VAL A 109 2.75 16.81 0.08
N LEU A 110 3.73 16.90 0.98
CA LEU A 110 4.77 17.93 0.88
C LEU A 110 5.59 17.78 -0.41
N GLN A 111 5.89 16.54 -0.80
CA GLN A 111 6.58 16.22 -2.05
C GLN A 111 5.74 16.60 -3.28
N THR A 112 4.43 16.39 -3.22
CA THR A 112 3.49 16.83 -4.26
C THR A 112 3.54 18.35 -4.44
N GLN A 113 3.48 19.11 -3.34
CA GLN A 113 3.56 20.56 -3.38
C GLN A 113 4.90 21.05 -3.94
N ALA A 114 6.00 20.48 -3.46
CA ALA A 114 7.33 20.80 -3.96
C ALA A 114 7.49 20.47 -5.45
N ALA A 115 6.88 19.38 -5.93
CA ALA A 115 6.88 19.00 -7.34
C ALA A 115 6.09 19.99 -8.21
N MET A 116 4.97 20.51 -7.70
CA MET A 116 4.18 21.54 -8.38
C MET A 116 4.93 22.87 -8.47
N GLU A 117 5.55 23.31 -7.37
CA GLU A 117 6.31 24.58 -7.33
C GLU A 117 7.53 24.57 -8.24
N LYS A 118 8.23 23.42 -8.32
CA LYS A 118 9.46 23.28 -9.11
C LYS A 118 9.21 22.88 -10.56
N GLY A 119 7.97 22.58 -10.95
CA GLY A 119 7.67 22.00 -12.27
C GLY A 119 8.43 20.70 -12.50
N ALA A 120 8.45 19.81 -11.48
CA ALA A 120 9.22 18.58 -11.55
C ALA A 120 8.64 17.65 -12.63
N GLU A 121 9.42 17.44 -13.68
CA GLU A 121 9.07 16.64 -14.85
C GLU A 121 10.11 15.57 -15.13
N THR A 122 9.70 14.49 -15.80
CA THR A 122 10.63 13.45 -16.24
C THR A 122 11.55 13.97 -17.35
N ALA A 123 12.78 13.45 -17.42
CA ALA A 123 13.84 14.03 -18.23
C ALA A 123 13.64 13.85 -19.75
N VAL A 124 12.94 12.78 -20.16
CA VAL A 124 12.76 12.40 -21.56
C VAL A 124 11.37 12.76 -22.06
N LEU A 125 10.32 12.37 -21.33
CA LEU A 125 8.93 12.57 -21.74
C LEU A 125 8.31 13.87 -21.20
N GLY A 126 8.97 14.58 -20.27
CA GLY A 126 8.42 15.80 -19.68
C GLY A 126 7.15 15.53 -18.86
N ILE A 127 7.01 14.33 -18.29
CA ILE A 127 5.79 13.97 -17.57
C ILE A 127 5.81 14.67 -16.20
N PRO A 128 4.78 15.46 -15.86
CA PRO A 128 4.71 16.11 -14.56
C PRO A 128 4.57 15.05 -13.45
N MET A 129 5.43 15.13 -12.44
CA MET A 129 5.51 14.11 -11.38
C MET A 129 4.48 14.29 -10.26
N TRP A 130 3.94 15.51 -10.10
CA TRP A 130 3.02 15.85 -9.01
C TRP A 130 1.76 14.96 -8.92
N PRO A 131 1.12 14.49 -10.01
CA PRO A 131 -0.07 13.65 -9.90
C PRO A 131 0.25 12.29 -9.25
N PHE A 132 1.46 11.79 -9.44
CA PHE A 132 1.86 10.48 -8.93
C PHE A 132 2.18 10.52 -7.43
N TYR A 133 2.84 11.59 -6.96
CA TYR A 133 3.00 11.83 -5.53
C TYR A 133 1.65 12.05 -4.82
N LEU A 134 0.67 12.64 -5.51
CA LEU A 134 -0.69 12.76 -4.97
C LEU A 134 -1.37 11.39 -4.82
N VAL A 135 -1.21 10.50 -5.80
CA VAL A 135 -1.73 9.12 -5.73
C VAL A 135 -1.06 8.36 -4.57
N GLU A 136 0.25 8.51 -4.40
CA GLU A 136 0.99 7.94 -3.26
C GLU A 136 0.44 8.45 -1.92
N ALA A 137 0.23 9.76 -1.77
CA ALA A 137 -0.34 10.34 -0.57
C ALA A 137 -1.73 9.75 -0.25
N ILE A 138 -2.62 9.68 -1.25
CA ILE A 138 -3.96 9.11 -1.09
C ILE A 138 -3.87 7.63 -0.66
N ALA A 139 -3.01 6.84 -1.31
CA ALA A 139 -2.82 5.43 -0.97
C ALA A 139 -2.34 5.25 0.48
N MET A 140 -1.37 6.06 0.93
CA MET A 140 -0.85 6.04 2.30
C MET A 140 -1.89 6.44 3.34
N PHE A 141 -2.76 7.41 3.04
CA PHE A 141 -3.87 7.76 3.94
C PHE A 141 -4.91 6.63 4.04
N VAL A 142 -5.28 5.99 2.93
CA VAL A 142 -6.17 4.83 2.96
C VAL A 142 -5.55 3.68 3.77
N PHE A 143 -4.25 3.43 3.58
CA PHE A 143 -3.50 2.43 4.33
C PHE A 143 -3.44 2.75 5.84
N THR A 144 -3.26 4.02 6.20
CA THR A 144 -3.33 4.50 7.60
C THR A 144 -4.68 4.19 8.24
N VAL A 145 -5.78 4.46 7.54
CA VAL A 145 -7.13 4.17 8.05
C VAL A 145 -7.34 2.66 8.24
N ALA A 146 -6.84 1.83 7.32
CA ALA A 146 -6.90 0.38 7.45
C ALA A 146 -6.14 -0.12 8.69
N LEU A 147 -4.92 0.41 8.94
CA LEU A 147 -4.12 0.07 10.11
C LEU A 147 -4.77 0.51 11.43
N LEU A 148 -5.33 1.72 11.47
CA LEU A 148 -6.07 2.21 12.64
C LEU A 148 -7.27 1.33 12.95
N TYR A 149 -8.00 0.90 11.92
CA TYR A 149 -9.13 0.00 12.09
C TYR A 149 -8.72 -1.35 12.71
N ASP A 150 -7.62 -1.93 12.24
CA ASP A 150 -7.06 -3.16 12.82
C ASP A 150 -6.59 -2.96 14.26
N ALA A 151 -5.95 -1.83 14.55
CA ALA A 151 -5.50 -1.48 15.90
C ALA A 151 -6.68 -1.35 16.89
N VAL A 152 -7.77 -0.67 16.49
CA VAL A 152 -8.97 -0.52 17.32
C VAL A 152 -9.62 -1.87 17.59
N MET A 153 -9.70 -2.76 16.59
CA MET A 153 -10.22 -4.11 16.80
C MET A 153 -9.33 -4.95 17.73
N ALA A 154 -8.01 -4.78 17.66
CA ALA A 154 -7.07 -5.43 18.57
C ALA A 154 -7.32 -5.04 20.03
N PHE A 155 -7.50 -3.75 20.31
CA PHE A 155 -7.86 -3.28 21.65
C PHE A 155 -9.26 -3.78 22.08
N GLY A 156 -10.22 -3.86 21.16
CA GLY A 156 -11.55 -4.42 21.41
C GLY A 156 -11.52 -5.93 21.75
N ALA A 157 -10.58 -6.68 21.20
CA ALA A 157 -10.39 -8.11 21.46
C ALA A 157 -9.90 -8.43 22.89
N ILE A 158 -9.34 -7.45 23.60
CA ILE A 158 -8.97 -7.58 25.02
C ILE A 158 -10.21 -7.90 25.88
N ARG A 159 -11.37 -7.32 25.54
CA ARG A 159 -12.56 -7.33 26.40
C ARG A 159 -13.69 -8.24 25.89
N ASN A 160 -13.63 -8.71 24.65
CA ASN A 160 -14.74 -9.47 24.04
C ASN A 160 -14.23 -10.62 23.16
N ASP A 161 -14.74 -11.83 23.41
CA ASP A 161 -14.37 -13.08 22.73
C ASP A 161 -14.67 -13.08 21.23
N ARG A 162 -15.69 -12.35 20.78
CA ARG A 162 -16.05 -12.30 19.36
C ARG A 162 -15.03 -11.55 18.50
N TYR A 163 -14.37 -10.52 19.05
CA TYR A 163 -13.29 -9.82 18.35
C TYR A 163 -11.97 -10.58 18.43
N GLN A 164 -11.78 -11.39 19.49
CA GLN A 164 -10.63 -12.27 19.60
C GLN A 164 -10.58 -13.26 18.43
N GLU A 165 -11.68 -13.96 18.17
CA GLU A 165 -11.76 -14.96 17.10
C GLU A 165 -11.47 -14.36 15.72
N TYR A 166 -11.95 -13.15 15.45
CA TYR A 166 -11.69 -12.39 14.22
C TYR A 166 -10.24 -11.90 14.06
N VAL A 167 -9.54 -11.60 15.16
CA VAL A 167 -8.13 -11.18 15.10
C VAL A 167 -7.23 -12.41 15.00
N THR A 168 -7.57 -13.52 15.65
CA THR A 168 -6.75 -14.73 15.66
C THR A 168 -7.02 -15.69 14.51
N SER A 169 -8.10 -15.53 13.73
CA SER A 169 -8.40 -16.37 12.57
C SER A 169 -7.27 -16.38 11.54
N ASP A 170 -6.53 -15.26 11.46
CA ASP A 170 -5.47 -15.05 10.47
C ASP A 170 -4.09 -15.50 10.98
N TRP A 171 -4.03 -16.09 12.18
CA TRP A 171 -2.78 -16.47 12.87
C TRP A 171 -2.46 -17.97 12.72
N ALA A 172 -3.12 -18.63 11.78
CA ALA A 172 -2.97 -20.05 11.46
C ALA A 172 -1.60 -20.31 10.78
#